data_AF-A0AAU9NQ22-F1
#
_entry.id   AF-A0AAU9NQ22-F1
#
_cell.length_a   1.000
_cell.length_b   1.000
_cell.length_c   1.000
_cell.angle_alpha   90.00
_cell.angle_beta   90.00
_cell.angle_gamma   90.00
#
_symmetry.space_group_name_H-M   'P 1'
#
loop_
_entity.id
_entity.type
_entity.pdbx_description
1 polymer ?
#
loop_
_entity_poly.entity_id
_entity_poly.type
_entity_poly.pdbx_seq_one_letter_code
_entity_poly.pdbx_strand_id
1 'polypeptide(L)'
;MGNHLPSLNAHRILIQHTTMVDQRKLESVIDCHTTVSHHQQPVIMENNQEQPSTEDSNRLHSSIIIKINAGYFRICISAGAQALLWKSINQHHRTSNLHTIIATTSTVFWCLTLCTLVSLSLLYIMRCIFHFDLVKAECRHHVGMNYLFAPSISWLLLLESTPLFIFPDKHAYGYIWWLLIVPLLALDVKVYGQWFTAEKRFLSIMANPTIQISVIGNLVASLSSHVADETRWKEIRICLFTFGMIHYVVVFITLYQRLSGSNHIPSNLRPVFFLFVATPSMATLAWESINGSFDIICKMLFFLSLFLFVSLVCSFPSFVADLESYKPNLL
;
A
#
# COMPACT_ATOMS: atom_id res chain seq x y z
N MET A 1 9.76 -69.89 -15.19
CA MET A 1 9.77 -68.41 -15.29
C MET A 1 9.16 -67.86 -14.02
N GLY A 2 10.00 -67.41 -13.10
CA GLY A 2 9.62 -67.03 -11.74
C GLY A 2 9.13 -65.58 -11.62
N ASN A 3 8.08 -65.45 -10.81
CA ASN A 3 7.62 -64.34 -9.96
C ASN A 3 8.50 -63.08 -9.84
N HIS A 4 7.90 -61.90 -10.03
CA HIS A 4 7.93 -60.77 -9.06
C HIS A 4 7.04 -59.60 -9.55
N LEU A 5 5.82 -59.48 -9.02
CA LEU A 5 5.06 -58.23 -9.07
C LEU A 5 4.26 -58.00 -7.77
N PRO A 6 4.87 -57.52 -6.66
CA PRO A 6 4.11 -57.15 -5.46
C PRO A 6 4.22 -55.68 -5.01
N SER A 7 4.92 -54.78 -5.73
CA SER A 7 5.18 -53.42 -5.19
C SER A 7 4.12 -52.36 -5.49
N LEU A 8 3.26 -52.56 -6.50
CA LEU A 8 2.30 -51.51 -6.91
C LEU A 8 0.99 -51.51 -6.09
N ASN A 9 0.56 -52.66 -5.56
CA ASN A 9 -0.66 -52.76 -4.75
C ASN A 9 -0.45 -52.28 -3.30
N ALA A 10 0.75 -52.48 -2.73
CA ALA A 10 1.05 -52.01 -1.37
C ALA A 10 1.01 -50.48 -1.26
N HIS A 11 1.47 -49.77 -2.30
CA HIS A 11 1.47 -48.30 -2.30
C HIS A 11 0.04 -47.73 -2.42
N ARG A 12 -0.83 -48.39 -3.19
CA ARG A 12 -2.24 -47.97 -3.32
C ARG A 12 -3.03 -48.23 -2.04
N ILE A 13 -2.77 -49.32 -1.33
CA ILE A 13 -3.38 -49.63 -0.02
C ILE A 13 -2.89 -48.65 1.06
N LEU A 14 -1.61 -48.25 1.05
CA LEU A 14 -1.08 -47.27 2.01
C LEU A 14 -1.72 -45.88 1.83
N ILE A 15 -1.94 -45.45 0.57
CA ILE A 15 -2.61 -44.16 0.29
C ILE A 15 -4.08 -44.20 0.75
N GLN A 16 -4.78 -45.30 0.50
CA GLN A 16 -6.20 -45.45 0.87
C GLN A 16 -6.41 -45.59 2.39
N HIS A 17 -5.46 -46.21 3.10
CA HIS A 17 -5.49 -46.29 4.56
C HIS A 17 -5.14 -44.94 5.23
N THR A 18 -4.26 -44.14 4.61
CA THR A 18 -3.90 -42.80 5.12
C THR A 18 -5.05 -41.81 4.95
N THR A 19 -5.80 -41.87 3.85
CA THR A 19 -6.98 -41.03 3.64
C THR A 19 -8.16 -41.41 4.54
N MET A 20 -8.35 -42.69 4.85
CA MET A 20 -9.41 -43.15 5.78
C MET A 20 -9.13 -42.82 7.26
N VAL A 21 -7.85 -42.72 7.66
CA VAL A 21 -7.48 -42.31 9.03
C VAL A 21 -7.71 -40.80 9.23
N ASP A 22 -7.55 -39.99 8.18
CA ASP A 22 -7.74 -38.54 8.24
C ASP A 22 -9.23 -38.14 8.26
N GLN A 23 -10.09 -38.87 7.51
CA GLN A 23 -11.54 -38.67 7.57
C GLN A 23 -12.15 -39.02 8.94
N ARG A 24 -11.70 -40.10 9.60
CA ARG A 24 -12.15 -40.43 10.96
C ARG A 24 -11.74 -39.40 12.01
N LYS A 25 -10.58 -38.74 11.84
CA LYS A 25 -10.19 -37.62 12.69
C LYS A 25 -11.08 -36.40 12.46
N LEU A 26 -11.47 -36.12 11.22
CA LEU A 26 -12.35 -35.00 10.88
C LEU A 26 -13.80 -35.20 11.39
N GLU A 27 -14.34 -36.43 11.32
CA GLU A 27 -15.68 -36.74 11.85
C GLU A 27 -15.72 -36.67 13.39
N SER A 28 -14.65 -37.09 14.09
CA SER A 28 -14.57 -37.02 15.56
C SER A 28 -14.55 -35.58 16.12
N VAL A 29 -14.19 -34.58 15.32
CA VAL A 29 -14.16 -33.17 15.71
C VAL A 29 -15.49 -32.47 15.39
N ILE A 30 -16.28 -33.00 14.46
CA ILE A 30 -17.57 -32.42 14.06
C ILE A 30 -18.70 -32.86 15.01
N ASP A 31 -18.61 -34.05 15.62
CA ASP A 31 -19.62 -34.55 16.57
C ASP A 31 -19.58 -33.88 17.96
N CYS A 32 -18.55 -33.09 18.28
CA CYS A 32 -18.44 -32.44 19.59
C CYS A 32 -19.22 -31.11 19.71
N HIS A 33 -19.82 -30.61 18.63
CA HIS A 33 -20.46 -29.28 18.63
C HIS A 33 -21.97 -29.23 18.35
N THR A 34 -22.65 -30.38 18.30
CA THR A 34 -24.11 -30.36 18.09
C THR A 34 -24.83 -31.37 18.98
N THR A 35 -25.17 -30.98 20.21
CA THR A 35 -26.28 -31.61 20.93
C THR A 35 -27.02 -30.57 21.77
N VAL A 36 -28.33 -30.58 21.56
CA VAL A 36 -29.37 -29.61 21.94
C VAL A 36 -29.84 -29.83 23.38
N SER A 37 -30.25 -28.76 24.08
CA SER A 37 -31.30 -28.85 25.13
C SER A 37 -32.07 -27.54 25.27
N HIS A 38 -33.36 -27.57 24.91
CA HIS A 38 -34.39 -26.63 25.30
C HIS A 38 -34.62 -26.67 26.83
N HIS A 39 -34.77 -25.52 27.51
CA HIS A 39 -35.97 -25.17 28.31
C HIS A 39 -35.84 -23.88 29.14
N GLN A 40 -36.99 -23.21 29.27
CA GLN A 40 -37.40 -22.24 30.30
C GLN A 40 -36.80 -20.82 30.34
N GLN A 41 -37.62 -19.85 29.92
CA GLN A 41 -37.66 -18.48 30.46
C GLN A 41 -38.25 -18.49 31.88
N PRO A 42 -37.86 -17.51 32.72
CA PRO A 42 -38.86 -16.78 33.48
C PRO A 42 -38.79 -15.27 33.25
N VAL A 43 -39.98 -14.69 33.30
CA VAL A 43 -40.32 -13.27 33.25
C VAL A 43 -39.73 -12.54 34.45
N ILE A 44 -39.01 -11.44 34.21
CA ILE A 44 -38.87 -10.33 35.16
C ILE A 44 -39.09 -9.03 34.36
N MET A 45 -40.21 -8.35 34.65
CA MET A 45 -40.36 -6.93 34.38
C MET A 45 -39.39 -6.20 35.31
N GLU A 46 -38.42 -5.48 34.76
CA GLU A 46 -37.89 -4.31 35.46
C GLU A 46 -37.72 -3.17 34.46
N ASN A 47 -38.44 -2.11 34.81
CA ASN A 47 -38.61 -0.87 34.10
C ASN A 47 -37.36 -0.02 34.39
N ASN A 48 -36.56 0.31 33.38
CA ASN A 48 -35.64 1.44 33.45
C ASN A 48 -35.42 2.02 32.06
N GLN A 49 -35.91 3.25 31.87
CA GLN A 49 -35.54 4.12 30.77
C GLN A 49 -34.05 4.44 30.86
N GLU A 50 -33.23 3.82 30.01
CA GLU A 50 -31.88 4.31 29.72
C GLU A 50 -31.88 5.12 28.41
N GLN A 51 -31.31 6.32 28.51
CA GLN A 51 -31.22 7.32 27.45
C GLN A 51 -30.47 6.78 26.22
N PRO A 52 -31.06 6.81 25.01
CA PRO A 52 -30.34 6.49 23.79
C PRO A 52 -29.66 7.76 23.27
N SER A 53 -28.38 7.98 23.58
CA SER A 53 -27.59 8.96 22.81
C SER A 53 -26.06 8.85 22.94
N THR A 54 -25.52 8.38 24.06
CA THR A 54 -24.06 8.37 24.30
C THR A 54 -23.39 7.03 23.99
N GLU A 55 -24.01 5.88 24.28
CA GLU A 55 -23.43 4.56 24.02
C GLU A 55 -23.39 4.18 22.54
N ASP A 56 -24.45 4.50 21.78
CA ASP A 56 -24.49 4.23 20.33
C ASP A 56 -23.47 5.06 19.56
N SER A 57 -23.26 6.32 19.97
CA SER A 57 -22.22 7.18 19.38
C SER A 57 -20.82 6.61 19.64
N ASN A 58 -20.53 6.17 20.88
CA ASN A 58 -19.26 5.55 21.23
C ASN A 58 -19.04 4.21 20.51
N ARG A 59 -20.09 3.40 20.32
CA ARG A 59 -20.03 2.15 19.53
C ARG A 59 -19.75 2.43 18.05
N LEU A 60 -20.40 3.44 17.48
CA LEU A 60 -20.22 3.83 16.08
C LEU A 60 -18.82 4.41 15.83
N HIS A 61 -18.35 5.32 16.69
CA HIS A 61 -17.00 5.87 16.65
C HIS A 61 -15.93 4.78 16.81
N SER A 62 -16.11 3.86 17.76
CA SER A 62 -15.22 2.70 17.94
C SER A 62 -15.18 1.83 16.68
N SER A 63 -16.34 1.55 16.07
CA SER A 63 -16.43 0.75 14.84
C SER A 63 -15.73 1.40 13.64
N ILE A 64 -15.82 2.73 13.51
CA ILE A 64 -15.14 3.47 12.45
C ILE A 64 -13.62 3.46 12.67
N ILE A 65 -13.15 3.71 13.89
CA ILE A 65 -11.73 3.74 14.24
C ILE A 65 -11.08 2.36 14.03
N ILE A 66 -11.80 1.28 14.33
CA ILE A 66 -11.33 -0.10 14.10
C ILE A 66 -11.16 -0.40 12.61
N LYS A 67 -12.06 0.12 11.76
CA LYS A 67 -12.12 -0.18 10.32
C LYS A 67 -11.11 0.62 9.48
N ILE A 68 -10.69 1.80 9.94
CA ILE A 68 -9.67 2.61 9.26
C ILE A 68 -8.33 1.87 9.28
N ASN A 69 -7.68 1.72 8.13
CA ASN A 69 -6.35 1.13 7.97
C ASN A 69 -5.37 2.10 7.31
N ALA A 70 -4.07 1.76 7.30
CA ALA A 70 -3.06 2.63 6.69
C ALA A 70 -3.25 2.80 5.16
N GLY A 71 -4.01 1.91 4.52
CA GLY A 71 -4.30 1.95 3.09
C GLY A 71 -5.15 3.15 2.64
N TYR A 72 -5.88 3.81 3.55
CA TYR A 72 -6.64 5.03 3.24
C TYR A 72 -5.75 6.23 2.92
N PHE A 73 -4.50 6.27 3.42
CA PHE A 73 -3.55 7.33 3.12
C PHE A 73 -3.19 7.42 1.63
N ARG A 74 -3.46 6.38 0.82
CA ARG A 74 -3.33 6.45 -0.64
C ARG A 74 -4.17 7.58 -1.27
N ILE A 75 -5.29 7.94 -0.65
CA ILE A 75 -6.11 9.08 -1.08
C ILE A 75 -5.26 10.36 -0.95
N CYS A 76 -4.56 10.54 0.17
CA CYS A 76 -3.67 11.67 0.41
C CYS A 76 -2.44 11.64 -0.50
N ILE A 77 -1.87 10.45 -0.80
CA ILE A 77 -0.80 10.32 -1.81
C ILE A 77 -1.28 10.84 -3.17
N SER A 78 -2.46 10.43 -3.62
CA SER A 78 -3.04 10.87 -4.90
C SER A 78 -3.30 12.37 -4.92
N ALA A 79 -3.96 12.90 -3.88
CA ALA A 79 -4.23 14.33 -3.75
C ALA A 79 -2.93 15.17 -3.67
N GLY A 80 -1.92 14.69 -2.94
CA GLY A 80 -0.59 15.30 -2.87
C GLY A 80 0.15 15.31 -4.20
N ALA A 81 0.07 14.23 -4.98
CA ALA A 81 0.63 14.20 -6.33
C ALA A 81 -0.06 15.21 -7.27
N GLN A 82 -1.38 15.39 -7.15
CA GLN A 82 -2.11 16.43 -7.89
C GLN A 82 -1.69 17.85 -7.46
N ALA A 83 -1.54 18.08 -6.15
CA ALA A 83 -1.05 19.36 -5.64
C ALA A 83 0.36 19.68 -6.19
N LEU A 84 1.25 18.69 -6.24
CA LEU A 84 2.60 18.81 -6.80
C LEU A 84 2.58 19.12 -8.29
N LEU A 85 1.71 18.46 -9.06
CA LEU A 85 1.53 18.71 -10.49
C LEU A 85 1.12 20.16 -10.75
N TRP A 86 0.07 20.63 -10.06
CA TRP A 86 -0.41 22.00 -10.21
C TRP A 86 0.64 23.04 -9.76
N LYS A 87 1.41 22.74 -8.72
CA LYS A 87 2.55 23.57 -8.30
C LYS A 87 3.61 23.67 -9.40
N SER A 88 3.96 22.53 -10.01
CA SER A 88 4.97 22.47 -11.08
C SER A 88 4.54 23.27 -12.32
N ILE A 89 3.26 23.16 -12.71
CA ILE A 89 2.68 23.95 -13.81
C ILE A 89 2.73 25.45 -13.48
N ASN A 90 2.39 25.82 -12.24
CA ASN A 90 2.41 27.21 -11.79
C ASN A 90 3.80 27.85 -11.87
N GLN A 91 4.84 27.09 -11.51
CA GLN A 91 6.22 27.57 -11.59
C GLN A 91 6.66 27.87 -13.03
N HIS A 92 6.16 27.11 -14.00
CA HIS A 92 6.52 27.29 -15.41
C HIS A 92 5.73 28.40 -16.13
N HIS A 93 4.45 28.62 -15.77
CA HIS A 93 3.55 29.57 -16.46
C HIS A 93 3.41 30.94 -15.76
N ARG A 94 4.47 31.40 -15.10
CA ARG A 94 4.47 32.58 -14.22
C ARG A 94 4.10 33.91 -14.89
N THR A 95 4.15 34.00 -16.22
CA THR A 95 3.99 35.26 -16.99
C THR A 95 2.65 35.39 -17.73
N SER A 96 1.75 34.42 -17.63
CA SER A 96 0.46 34.43 -18.34
C SER A 96 -0.68 35.01 -17.49
N ASN A 97 -1.71 35.58 -18.12
CA ASN A 97 -2.94 36.01 -17.45
C ASN A 97 -3.67 34.86 -16.71
N LEU A 98 -3.31 33.60 -17.00
CA LEU A 98 -3.81 32.40 -16.34
C LEU A 98 -3.09 32.05 -15.03
N HIS A 99 -1.98 32.73 -14.71
CA HIS A 99 -1.18 32.46 -13.52
C HIS A 99 -2.01 32.54 -12.23
N THR A 100 -2.92 33.50 -12.11
CA THR A 100 -3.80 33.63 -10.93
C THR A 100 -4.69 32.39 -10.76
N ILE A 101 -5.27 31.87 -11.84
CA ILE A 101 -6.17 30.71 -11.82
C ILE A 101 -5.38 29.42 -11.50
N ILE A 102 -4.18 29.28 -12.04
CA ILE A 102 -3.32 28.12 -11.79
C ILE A 102 -2.82 28.15 -10.34
N ALA A 103 -2.41 29.31 -9.83
CA ALA A 103 -1.93 29.48 -8.47
C ALA A 103 -3.03 29.22 -7.42
N THR A 104 -4.24 29.73 -7.64
CA THR A 104 -5.39 29.45 -6.76
C THR A 104 -5.74 27.96 -6.77
N THR A 105 -5.76 27.33 -7.95
CA THR A 105 -6.03 25.88 -8.08
C THR A 105 -5.00 25.04 -7.32
N SER A 106 -3.70 25.33 -7.48
CA SER A 106 -2.63 24.66 -6.73
C SER A 106 -2.81 24.82 -5.22
N THR A 107 -3.16 26.02 -4.76
CA THR A 107 -3.39 26.30 -3.33
C THR A 107 -4.61 25.55 -2.78
N VAL A 108 -5.71 25.47 -3.56
CA VAL A 108 -6.91 24.72 -3.17
C VAL A 108 -6.62 23.23 -3.06
N PHE A 109 -5.92 22.63 -4.03
CA PHE A 109 -5.51 21.22 -3.94
C PHE A 109 -4.59 20.96 -2.76
N TRP A 110 -3.64 21.86 -2.49
CA TRP A 110 -2.76 21.75 -1.34
C TRP A 110 -3.54 21.81 -0.02
N CYS A 111 -4.46 22.76 0.12
CA CYS A 111 -5.30 22.90 1.31
C CYS A 111 -6.21 21.68 1.53
N LEU A 112 -6.85 21.19 0.46
CA LEU A 112 -7.67 19.98 0.51
C LEU A 112 -6.85 18.75 0.92
N THR A 113 -5.63 18.62 0.39
CA THR A 113 -4.69 17.55 0.76
C THR A 113 -4.28 17.67 2.22
N LEU A 114 -3.96 18.88 2.70
CA LEU A 114 -3.62 19.12 4.10
C LEU A 114 -4.79 18.73 5.03
N CYS A 115 -6.00 19.20 4.75
CA CYS A 115 -7.19 18.90 5.55
C CYS A 115 -7.47 17.40 5.64
N THR A 116 -7.42 16.70 4.50
CA THR A 116 -7.63 15.24 4.46
C THR A 116 -6.51 14.49 5.18
N LEU A 117 -5.25 14.89 4.96
CA LEU A 117 -4.09 14.24 5.59
C LEU A 117 -4.06 14.43 7.11
N VAL A 118 -4.35 15.64 7.59
CA VAL A 118 -4.47 15.92 9.03
C VAL A 118 -5.59 15.10 9.65
N SER A 119 -6.76 15.04 9.00
CA SER A 119 -7.90 14.25 9.47
C SER A 119 -7.57 12.75 9.56
N LEU A 120 -6.96 12.17 8.53
CA LEU A 120 -6.54 10.77 8.53
C LEU A 120 -5.43 10.50 9.56
N SER A 121 -4.47 11.42 9.71
CA SER A 121 -3.40 11.32 10.69
C SER A 121 -3.94 11.31 12.11
N LEU A 122 -4.89 12.20 12.43
CA LEU A 122 -5.56 12.22 13.74
C LEU A 122 -6.31 10.91 14.01
N LEU A 123 -7.10 10.44 13.05
CA LEU A 123 -7.84 9.17 13.19
C LEU A 123 -6.88 7.97 13.38
N TYR A 124 -5.75 7.95 12.67
CA TYR A 124 -4.78 6.88 12.78
C TYR A 124 -3.99 6.96 14.11
N ILE A 125 -3.63 8.16 14.57
CA ILE A 125 -3.03 8.35 15.90
C ILE A 125 -3.99 7.87 17.00
N MET A 126 -5.27 8.22 16.92
CA MET A 126 -6.29 7.72 17.84
C MET A 126 -6.37 6.20 17.80
N ARG A 127 -6.28 5.58 16.61
CA ARG A 127 -6.20 4.12 16.48
C ARG A 127 -4.94 3.54 17.14
N CYS A 128 -3.80 4.20 17.02
CA CYS A 128 -2.57 3.78 17.68
C CYS A 128 -2.68 3.82 19.22
N ILE A 129 -3.35 4.84 19.77
CA ILE A 129 -3.51 5.01 21.22
C ILE A 129 -4.53 4.02 21.78
N PHE A 130 -5.71 3.91 21.16
CA PHE A 130 -6.82 3.09 21.70
C PHE A 130 -6.79 1.63 21.26
N HIS A 131 -6.16 1.31 20.11
CA HIS A 131 -6.20 -0.03 19.52
C HIS A 131 -4.81 -0.48 19.03
N PHE A 132 -3.80 -0.36 19.89
CA PHE A 132 -2.42 -0.72 19.56
C PHE A 132 -2.26 -2.18 19.06
N ASP A 133 -3.05 -3.11 19.60
CA ASP A 133 -3.03 -4.52 19.19
C ASP A 133 -3.39 -4.71 17.71
N LEU A 134 -4.33 -3.90 17.18
CA LEU A 134 -4.71 -3.92 15.76
C LEU A 134 -3.58 -3.39 14.88
N VAL A 135 -2.86 -2.36 15.32
CA VAL A 135 -1.70 -1.81 14.58
C VAL A 135 -0.56 -2.81 14.57
N LYS A 136 -0.34 -3.52 15.68
CA LYS A 136 0.65 -4.60 15.75
C LYS A 136 0.27 -5.78 14.85
N ALA A 137 -1.01 -6.11 14.75
CA ALA A 137 -1.51 -7.11 13.81
C ALA A 137 -1.31 -6.65 12.35
N GLU A 138 -1.59 -5.38 12.03
CA GLU A 138 -1.35 -4.79 10.71
C GLU A 138 0.15 -4.81 10.33
N CYS A 139 1.03 -4.51 11.28
CA CYS A 139 2.49 -4.60 11.15
C CYS A 139 3.00 -6.04 10.89
N ARG A 140 2.27 -7.06 11.33
CA ARG A 140 2.61 -8.47 11.13
C ARG A 140 2.01 -9.02 9.83
N HIS A 141 0.93 -8.40 9.35
CA HIS A 141 0.28 -8.82 8.12
C HIS A 141 1.14 -8.48 6.91
N HIS A 142 1.41 -9.50 6.08
CA HIS A 142 2.36 -9.41 4.98
C HIS A 142 2.01 -8.33 3.93
N VAL A 143 0.72 -8.09 3.67
CA VAL A 143 0.27 -6.98 2.80
C VAL A 143 0.08 -5.67 3.57
N GLY A 144 -0.28 -5.76 4.86
CA GLY A 144 -0.63 -4.59 5.67
C GLY A 144 0.58 -3.69 5.92
N MET A 145 1.74 -4.32 6.15
CA MET A 145 3.00 -3.63 6.36
C MET A 145 3.38 -2.69 5.20
N ASN A 146 3.07 -3.04 3.95
CA ASN A 146 3.37 -2.19 2.78
C ASN A 146 2.60 -0.86 2.80
N TYR A 147 1.42 -0.83 3.43
CA TYR A 147 0.64 0.39 3.54
C TYR A 147 1.10 1.31 4.67
N LEU A 148 1.92 0.82 5.61
CA LEU A 148 2.48 1.64 6.70
C LEU A 148 3.47 2.70 6.19
N PHE A 149 3.96 2.56 4.96
CA PHE A 149 4.74 3.60 4.29
C PHE A 149 3.87 4.80 3.90
N ALA A 150 2.57 4.59 3.64
CA ALA A 150 1.71 5.61 3.04
C ALA A 150 1.54 6.90 3.86
N PRO A 151 1.45 6.88 5.21
CA PRO A 151 1.45 8.10 6.02
C PRO A 151 2.69 8.98 5.81
N SER A 152 3.91 8.41 5.89
CA SER A 152 5.16 9.16 5.66
C SER A 152 5.22 9.72 4.24
N ILE A 153 4.85 8.92 3.23
CA ILE A 153 4.83 9.35 1.82
C ILE A 153 3.87 10.52 1.60
N SER A 154 2.67 10.45 2.19
CA SER A 154 1.66 11.50 2.05
C SER A 154 2.16 12.82 2.62
N TRP A 155 2.80 12.78 3.80
CA TRP A 155 3.39 13.97 4.41
C TRP A 155 4.58 14.50 3.61
N LEU A 156 5.44 13.63 3.06
CA LEU A 156 6.55 14.06 2.20
C LEU A 156 6.05 14.71 0.90
N LEU A 157 5.02 14.16 0.26
CA LEU A 157 4.40 14.76 -0.94
C LEU A 157 3.76 16.11 -0.64
N LEU A 158 3.08 16.24 0.50
CA LEU A 158 2.51 17.52 0.92
C LEU A 158 3.61 18.54 1.19
N LEU A 159 4.68 18.12 1.87
CA LEU A 159 5.85 18.94 2.15
C LEU A 159 6.50 19.43 0.85
N GLU A 160 6.68 18.54 -0.13
CA GLU A 160 7.20 18.88 -1.47
C GLU A 160 6.26 19.81 -2.25
N SER A 161 4.94 19.64 -2.10
CA SER A 161 3.93 20.50 -2.72
C SER A 161 3.74 21.84 -2.02
N THR A 162 4.45 22.08 -0.90
CA THR A 162 4.23 23.27 -0.08
C THR A 162 4.64 24.54 -0.84
N PRO A 163 3.81 25.60 -0.81
CA PRO A 163 4.19 26.91 -1.31
C PRO A 163 5.40 27.50 -0.58
N LEU A 164 6.31 28.14 -1.32
CA LEU A 164 7.57 28.70 -0.82
C LEU A 164 7.40 29.73 0.33
N PHE A 165 6.22 30.32 0.51
CA PHE A 165 5.97 31.31 1.56
C PHE A 165 5.76 30.72 2.96
N ILE A 166 5.48 29.42 3.09
CA ILE A 166 5.12 28.78 4.37
C ILE A 166 6.35 28.43 5.21
N PHE A 167 7.46 28.09 4.58
CA PHE A 167 8.73 27.80 5.25
C PHE A 167 9.80 28.81 4.84
N PRO A 168 9.77 30.02 5.42
CA PRO A 168 10.86 30.99 5.22
C PRO A 168 12.17 30.52 5.86
N ASP A 169 12.11 29.68 6.90
CA ASP A 169 13.26 29.06 7.54
C ASP A 169 13.52 27.64 7.01
N LYS A 170 14.69 27.45 6.39
CA LYS A 170 15.16 26.17 5.84
C LYS A 170 15.40 25.12 6.92
N HIS A 171 15.73 25.54 8.16
CA HIS A 171 16.00 24.60 9.25
C HIS A 171 14.75 23.87 9.71
N ALA A 172 13.62 24.59 9.84
CA ALA A 172 12.33 23.98 10.20
C ALA A 172 11.88 22.91 9.19
N TYR A 173 12.09 23.17 7.90
CA TYR A 173 11.83 22.20 6.85
C TYR A 173 12.68 20.93 7.04
N GLY A 174 13.98 21.08 7.28
CA GLY A 174 14.90 19.96 7.47
C GLY A 174 14.53 19.04 8.63
N TYR A 175 14.08 19.61 9.77
CA TYR A 175 13.63 18.81 10.93
C TYR A 175 12.36 18.00 10.63
N ILE A 176 11.36 18.63 9.99
CA ILE A 176 10.12 17.95 9.60
C ILE A 176 10.43 16.85 8.59
N TRP A 177 11.29 17.12 7.61
CA TRP A 177 11.70 16.13 6.62
C TRP A 177 12.38 14.92 7.28
N TRP A 178 13.32 15.14 8.20
CA TRP A 178 13.96 14.05 8.96
C TRP A 178 12.97 13.23 9.78
N LEU A 179 12.00 13.88 10.44
CA LEU A 179 10.93 13.21 11.19
C LEU A 179 10.10 12.26 10.30
N LEU A 180 9.94 12.59 9.03
CA LEU A 180 9.18 11.79 8.06
C LEU A 180 10.00 10.65 7.43
N ILE A 181 11.30 10.88 7.24
CA ILE A 181 12.24 9.90 6.66
C ILE A 181 12.61 8.79 7.62
N VAL A 182 12.80 9.08 8.91
CA VAL A 182 13.21 8.08 9.90
C VAL A 182 12.24 6.88 9.95
N PRO A 183 10.91 7.07 10.05
CA PRO A 183 9.96 5.97 9.99
C PRO A 183 10.01 5.21 8.66
N LEU A 184 10.23 5.91 7.55
CA LEU A 184 10.30 5.31 6.22
C LEU A 184 11.50 4.34 6.13
N LEU A 185 12.69 4.81 6.51
CA LEU A 185 13.91 4.01 6.53
C LEU A 185 13.82 2.85 7.52
N ALA A 186 13.22 3.06 8.69
CA ALA A 186 13.01 2.00 9.66
C ALA A 186 12.10 0.89 9.09
N LEU A 187 11.05 1.25 8.35
CA LEU A 187 10.20 0.30 7.66
C LEU A 187 10.95 -0.41 6.53
N ASP A 188 11.79 0.29 5.76
CA ASP A 188 12.62 -0.34 4.73
C ASP A 188 13.58 -1.36 5.33
N VAL A 189 14.33 -1.00 6.38
CA VAL A 189 15.23 -1.93 7.08
C VAL A 189 14.47 -3.16 7.57
N LYS A 190 13.23 -2.99 8.06
CA LYS A 190 12.38 -4.11 8.47
C LYS A 190 11.96 -4.99 7.29
N VAL A 191 11.54 -4.40 6.18
CA VAL A 191 11.15 -5.13 4.96
C VAL A 191 12.33 -5.90 4.39
N TYR A 192 13.50 -5.26 4.27
CA TYR A 192 14.73 -5.89 3.80
C TYR A 192 15.24 -6.96 4.77
N GLY A 193 15.21 -6.71 6.08
CA GLY A 193 15.63 -7.68 7.09
C GLY A 193 14.78 -8.95 7.04
N GLN A 194 13.46 -8.79 6.84
CA GLN A 194 12.57 -9.92 6.58
C GLN A 194 12.93 -10.63 5.27
N TRP A 195 13.24 -9.88 4.22
CA TRP A 195 13.63 -10.45 2.94
C TRP A 195 14.91 -11.30 3.01
N PHE A 196 15.95 -10.82 3.71
CA PHE A 196 17.22 -11.54 3.88
C PHE A 196 17.08 -12.80 4.74
N THR A 197 16.15 -12.80 5.70
CA THR A 197 15.99 -13.91 6.66
C THR A 197 14.95 -14.94 6.18
N ALA A 198 14.10 -14.58 5.21
CA ALA A 198 13.00 -15.42 4.81
C ALA A 198 13.38 -16.48 3.75
N GLU A 199 12.84 -17.69 3.93
CA GLU A 199 13.07 -18.84 3.06
C GLU A 199 12.48 -18.66 1.64
N LYS A 200 12.96 -19.42 0.64
CA LYS A 200 12.62 -19.29 -0.81
C LYS A 200 11.11 -19.18 -1.13
N ARG A 201 10.22 -19.69 -0.27
CA ARG A 201 8.76 -19.64 -0.44
C ARG A 201 8.17 -18.25 -0.11
N PHE A 202 8.86 -17.43 0.67
CA PHE A 202 8.39 -16.10 1.09
C PHE A 202 8.37 -15.11 -0.07
N LEU A 203 9.37 -15.14 -0.96
CA LEU A 203 9.42 -14.30 -2.16
C LEU A 203 8.20 -14.46 -3.07
N SER A 204 7.76 -15.70 -3.29
CA SER A 204 6.59 -16.01 -4.12
C SER A 204 5.27 -15.64 -3.45
N ILE A 205 5.16 -15.83 -2.13
CA ILE A 205 3.96 -15.49 -1.33
C ILE A 205 3.85 -13.96 -1.14
N MET A 206 4.96 -13.28 -0.90
CA MET A 206 5.06 -11.86 -0.56
C MET A 206 4.99 -10.94 -1.77
N ALA A 207 5.27 -11.43 -2.99
CA ALA A 207 5.27 -10.65 -4.23
C ALA A 207 3.89 -10.05 -4.57
N ASN A 208 3.55 -8.95 -3.92
CA ASN A 208 2.33 -8.18 -4.12
C ASN A 208 2.72 -6.83 -4.74
N PRO A 209 1.99 -6.33 -5.75
CA PRO A 209 2.26 -5.01 -6.34
C PRO A 209 2.26 -3.86 -5.31
N THR A 210 1.61 -4.03 -4.14
CA THR A 210 1.67 -3.05 -3.04
C THR A 210 3.08 -2.79 -2.49
N ILE A 211 4.07 -3.67 -2.69
CA ILE A 211 5.46 -3.40 -2.28
C ILE A 211 6.01 -2.15 -3.01
N GLN A 212 5.50 -1.84 -4.20
CA GLN A 212 5.86 -0.60 -4.92
C GLN A 212 5.55 0.67 -4.13
N ILE A 213 4.70 0.62 -3.10
CA ILE A 213 4.48 1.77 -2.20
C ILE A 213 5.76 2.12 -1.44
N SER A 214 6.53 1.14 -0.93
CA SER A 214 7.85 1.39 -0.30
C SER A 214 8.82 2.00 -1.30
N VAL A 215 8.83 1.48 -2.53
CA VAL A 215 9.66 2.00 -3.62
C VAL A 215 9.35 3.46 -3.91
N ILE A 216 8.07 3.79 -4.12
CA ILE A 216 7.60 5.16 -4.34
C ILE A 216 7.99 6.04 -3.16
N GLY A 217 7.92 5.53 -1.94
CA GLY A 217 8.32 6.30 -0.76
C GLY A 217 9.78 6.72 -0.78
N ASN A 218 10.69 5.81 -1.13
CA ASN A 218 12.11 6.13 -1.27
C ASN A 218 12.38 7.15 -2.39
N LEU A 219 11.64 7.08 -3.49
CA LEU A 219 11.76 8.04 -4.59
C LEU A 219 11.20 9.43 -4.20
N VAL A 220 10.07 9.50 -3.51
CA VAL A 220 9.49 10.74 -2.97
C VAL A 220 10.40 11.36 -1.91
N ALA A 221 10.99 10.53 -1.05
CA ALA A 221 12.01 10.92 -0.08
C ALA A 221 13.23 11.56 -0.76
N SER A 222 13.73 10.94 -1.84
CA SER A 222 14.80 11.51 -2.67
C SER A 222 14.38 12.82 -3.34
N LEU A 223 13.16 12.92 -3.85
CA LEU A 223 12.66 14.14 -4.50
C LEU A 223 12.60 15.32 -3.51
N SER A 224 11.96 15.12 -2.36
CA SER A 224 11.70 16.15 -1.34
C SER A 224 12.95 16.69 -0.65
N SER A 225 14.06 15.96 -0.71
CA SER A 225 15.32 16.36 -0.09
C SER A 225 15.95 17.65 -0.65
N HIS A 226 15.55 18.11 -1.84
CA HIS A 226 16.07 19.31 -2.50
C HIS A 226 15.86 20.59 -1.68
N VAL A 227 14.76 20.67 -0.94
CA VAL A 227 14.34 21.92 -0.26
C VAL A 227 15.11 22.17 1.05
N ALA A 228 15.81 21.16 1.59
CA ALA A 228 16.51 21.26 2.88
C ALA A 228 17.90 21.91 2.81
N ASP A 229 18.68 21.72 1.74
CA ASP A 229 19.88 22.51 1.34
C ASP A 229 20.47 21.90 0.05
N GLU A 230 20.53 22.67 -1.05
CA GLU A 230 20.86 22.17 -2.40
C GLU A 230 22.21 21.44 -2.50
N THR A 231 23.22 21.86 -1.73
CA THR A 231 24.60 21.38 -1.87
C THR A 231 25.01 20.34 -0.83
N ARG A 232 24.38 20.30 0.35
CA ARG A 232 24.89 19.54 1.50
C ARG A 232 24.33 18.11 1.61
N TRP A 233 23.18 17.85 1.00
CA TRP A 233 22.44 16.59 1.19
C TRP A 233 22.42 15.69 -0.05
N LYS A 234 23.17 16.03 -1.12
CA LYS A 234 23.17 15.31 -2.40
C LYS A 234 23.36 13.79 -2.24
N GLU A 235 24.27 13.36 -1.38
CA GLU A 235 24.56 11.94 -1.11
C GLU A 235 23.35 11.19 -0.55
N ILE A 236 22.57 11.82 0.31
CA ILE A 236 21.40 11.19 0.94
C ILE A 236 20.28 11.01 -0.11
N ARG A 237 20.15 11.95 -1.04
CA ARG A 237 19.18 11.86 -2.15
C ARG A 237 19.55 10.71 -3.08
N ILE A 238 20.83 10.61 -3.44
CA ILE A 238 21.36 9.50 -4.24
C ILE A 238 21.16 8.16 -3.52
N CYS A 239 21.40 8.10 -2.21
CA CYS A 239 21.20 6.92 -1.39
C CYS A 239 19.74 6.43 -1.42
N LEU A 240 18.79 7.33 -1.11
CA LEU A 240 17.35 7.05 -1.13
C LEU A 240 16.86 6.62 -2.53
N PHE A 241 17.30 7.32 -3.57
CA PHE A 241 17.02 6.96 -4.96
C PHE A 241 17.52 5.56 -5.30
N THR A 242 18.74 5.22 -4.87
CA THR A 242 19.35 3.91 -5.12
C THR A 242 18.57 2.79 -4.45
N PHE A 243 18.14 2.97 -3.20
CA PHE A 243 17.29 1.99 -2.51
C PHE A 243 15.98 1.78 -3.24
N GLY A 244 15.31 2.87 -3.65
CA GLY A 244 14.10 2.80 -4.46
C GLY A 244 14.31 2.02 -5.77
N MET A 245 15.32 2.39 -6.56
CA MET A 245 15.54 1.78 -7.87
C MET A 245 15.95 0.30 -7.82
N ILE A 246 16.82 -0.09 -6.87
CA ILE A 246 17.18 -1.49 -6.69
C ILE A 246 15.93 -2.30 -6.31
N HIS A 247 15.13 -1.79 -5.38
CA HIS A 247 13.89 -2.45 -4.95
C HIS A 247 12.89 -2.54 -6.11
N TYR A 248 12.76 -1.48 -6.92
CA TYR A 248 11.91 -1.47 -8.10
C TYR A 248 12.25 -2.62 -9.05
N VAL A 249 13.52 -2.77 -9.42
CA VAL A 249 13.96 -3.81 -10.37
C VAL A 249 13.65 -5.20 -9.83
N VAL A 250 13.96 -5.47 -8.56
CA VAL A 250 13.68 -6.77 -7.92
C VAL A 250 12.18 -7.07 -7.92
N VAL A 251 11.34 -6.10 -7.52
CA VAL A 251 9.88 -6.27 -7.47
C VAL A 251 9.29 -6.42 -8.87
N PHE A 252 9.78 -5.64 -9.83
CA PHE A 252 9.35 -5.69 -11.22
C PHE A 252 9.59 -7.09 -11.82
N ILE A 253 10.82 -7.60 -11.71
CA ILE A 253 11.18 -8.93 -12.21
C ILE A 253 10.37 -10.01 -11.50
N THR A 254 10.24 -9.94 -10.17
CA THR A 254 9.53 -10.96 -9.38
C THR A 254 8.05 -11.02 -9.75
N LEU A 255 7.39 -9.86 -9.89
CA LEU A 255 5.98 -9.80 -10.27
C LEU A 255 5.77 -10.24 -11.72
N TYR A 256 6.69 -9.88 -12.64
CA TYR A 256 6.65 -10.32 -14.03
C TYR A 256 6.72 -11.86 -14.13
N GLN A 257 7.65 -12.49 -13.39
CA GLN A 257 7.77 -13.95 -13.34
C GLN A 257 6.53 -14.63 -12.72
N ARG A 258 5.96 -14.02 -11.67
CA ARG A 258 4.76 -14.55 -11.00
C ARG A 258 3.53 -14.49 -11.90
N LEU A 259 3.35 -13.43 -12.67
CA LEU A 259 2.24 -13.27 -13.63
C LEU A 259 2.28 -14.31 -14.75
N SER A 260 3.48 -14.75 -15.14
CA SER A 260 3.66 -15.76 -16.19
C SER A 260 3.39 -17.20 -15.70
N GLY A 261 3.36 -17.44 -14.38
CA GLY A 261 3.03 -18.75 -13.81
C GLY A 261 1.56 -18.84 -13.42
N SER A 262 0.93 -20.01 -13.63
CA SER A 262 -0.49 -20.41 -13.44
C SER A 262 -1.29 -19.88 -12.21
N ASN A 263 -0.69 -19.12 -11.30
CA ASN A 263 -1.34 -18.54 -10.14
C ASN A 263 -1.95 -17.17 -10.50
N HIS A 264 -3.16 -17.18 -11.07
CA HIS A 264 -3.93 -15.98 -11.34
C HIS A 264 -4.02 -15.11 -10.07
N ILE A 265 -3.53 -13.88 -10.18
CA ILE A 265 -3.64 -12.88 -9.12
C ILE A 265 -5.12 -12.57 -8.92
N PRO A 266 -5.64 -12.55 -7.67
CA PRO A 266 -7.05 -12.32 -7.42
C PRO A 266 -7.50 -11.00 -8.05
N SER A 267 -8.68 -11.03 -8.67
CA SER A 267 -9.28 -9.95 -9.45
C SER A 267 -9.35 -8.60 -8.72
N ASN A 268 -9.36 -8.62 -7.38
CA ASN A 268 -9.41 -7.46 -6.49
C ASN A 268 -8.09 -6.67 -6.38
N LEU A 269 -6.93 -7.25 -6.74
CA LEU A 269 -5.63 -6.55 -6.65
C LEU A 269 -5.27 -5.78 -7.92
N ARG A 270 -6.16 -5.81 -8.90
CA ARG A 270 -5.84 -5.35 -10.24
C ARG A 270 -5.67 -3.83 -10.39
N PRO A 271 -6.41 -2.96 -9.68
CA PRO A 271 -6.11 -1.52 -9.66
C PRO A 271 -4.72 -1.18 -9.14
N VAL A 272 -4.10 -2.08 -8.36
CA VAL A 272 -2.76 -1.88 -7.79
C VAL A 272 -1.68 -1.99 -8.87
N PHE A 273 -1.95 -2.58 -10.05
CA PHE A 273 -1.00 -2.60 -11.16
C PHE A 273 -0.66 -1.21 -11.69
N PHE A 274 -1.49 -0.19 -11.48
CA PHE A 274 -1.15 1.18 -11.84
C PHE A 274 0.06 1.73 -11.05
N LEU A 275 0.46 1.10 -9.93
CA LEU A 275 1.71 1.43 -9.24
C LEU A 275 2.96 1.19 -10.10
N PHE A 276 2.87 0.29 -11.10
CA PHE A 276 3.98 0.04 -12.04
C PHE A 276 4.28 1.23 -12.93
N VAL A 277 3.28 2.07 -13.18
CA VAL A 277 3.42 3.35 -13.90
C VAL A 277 3.90 4.43 -12.94
N ALA A 278 3.36 4.46 -11.73
CA ALA A 278 3.71 5.47 -10.73
C ALA A 278 5.20 5.45 -10.36
N THR A 279 5.79 4.26 -10.25
CA THR A 279 7.18 4.10 -9.82
C THR A 279 8.21 4.74 -10.78
N PRO A 280 8.29 4.37 -12.07
CA PRO A 280 9.21 5.02 -13.02
C PRO A 280 8.89 6.50 -13.25
N SER A 281 7.63 6.92 -13.09
CA SER A 281 7.25 8.34 -13.11
C SER A 281 7.90 9.12 -11.96
N MET A 282 7.80 8.60 -10.72
CA MET A 282 8.44 9.23 -9.56
C MET A 282 9.97 9.13 -9.62
N ALA A 283 10.51 8.06 -10.20
CA ALA A 283 11.95 7.94 -10.41
C ALA A 283 12.47 9.02 -11.36
N THR A 284 11.70 9.37 -12.40
CA THR A 284 12.03 10.47 -13.31
C THR A 284 12.15 11.80 -12.56
N LEU A 285 11.16 12.13 -11.72
CA LEU A 285 11.16 13.36 -10.92
C LEU A 285 12.29 13.38 -9.89
N ALA A 286 12.52 12.26 -9.21
CA ALA A 286 13.60 12.14 -8.23
C ALA A 286 14.99 12.29 -8.87
N TRP A 287 15.18 11.72 -10.07
CA TRP A 287 16.44 11.87 -10.81
C TRP A 287 16.64 13.28 -11.36
N GLU A 288 15.60 13.89 -11.91
CA GLU A 288 15.63 15.30 -12.36
C GLU A 288 16.04 16.21 -11.21
N SER A 289 15.46 16.00 -10.03
CA SER A 289 15.86 16.69 -8.82
C SER A 289 17.36 16.49 -8.58
N ILE A 290 17.88 15.25 -8.58
CA ILE A 290 19.30 14.94 -8.26
C ILE A 290 20.27 15.59 -9.25
N ASN A 291 19.95 15.49 -10.54
CA ASN A 291 20.81 15.95 -11.62
C ASN A 291 20.63 17.44 -11.92
N GLY A 292 19.52 18.04 -11.49
CA GLY A 292 19.16 19.44 -11.77
C GLY A 292 18.75 19.70 -13.22
N SER A 293 18.66 18.67 -14.06
CA SER A 293 18.28 18.78 -15.47
C SER A 293 17.62 17.51 -15.98
N PHE A 294 16.76 17.66 -17.00
CA PHE A 294 16.03 16.57 -17.62
C PHE A 294 16.90 15.83 -18.66
N ASP A 295 17.70 14.89 -18.17
CA ASP A 295 18.73 14.18 -18.94
C ASP A 295 18.20 12.91 -19.66
N ILE A 296 19.13 12.10 -20.18
CA ILE A 296 18.82 10.85 -20.87
C ILE A 296 18.14 9.83 -19.93
N ILE A 297 18.57 9.76 -18.67
CA ILE A 297 18.02 8.82 -17.68
C ILE A 297 16.57 9.20 -17.35
N CYS A 298 16.28 10.50 -17.14
CA CYS A 298 14.91 11.00 -17.03
C CYS A 298 14.04 10.57 -18.21
N LYS A 299 14.53 10.76 -19.45
CA LYS A 299 13.81 10.37 -20.67
C LYS A 299 13.55 8.87 -20.73
N MET A 300 14.54 8.04 -20.40
CA MET A 300 14.39 6.58 -20.38
C MET A 300 13.31 6.13 -19.39
N LEU A 301 13.33 6.67 -18.16
CA LEU A 301 12.33 6.35 -17.13
C LEU A 301 10.93 6.87 -17.49
N PHE A 302 10.85 8.06 -18.08
CA PHE A 302 9.60 8.64 -18.57
C PHE A 302 8.97 7.78 -19.68
N PHE A 303 9.75 7.39 -20.69
CA PHE A 303 9.24 6.54 -21.77
C PHE A 303 8.87 5.14 -21.28
N LEU A 304 9.61 4.58 -20.31
CA LEU A 304 9.23 3.33 -19.66
C LEU A 304 7.87 3.46 -18.97
N SER A 305 7.64 4.55 -18.24
CA SER A 305 6.34 4.83 -17.61
C SER A 305 5.21 4.93 -18.64
N LEU A 306 5.43 5.68 -19.73
CA LEU A 306 4.45 5.85 -20.80
C LEU A 306 4.11 4.52 -21.46
N PHE A 307 5.12 3.70 -21.75
CA PHE A 307 4.93 2.37 -22.32
C PHE A 307 4.10 1.46 -21.41
N LEU A 308 4.41 1.44 -20.09
CA LEU A 308 3.65 0.66 -19.11
C LEU A 308 2.21 1.18 -18.98
N PHE A 309 2.01 2.48 -19.01
CA PHE A 309 0.68 3.10 -18.97
C PHE A 309 -0.17 2.68 -20.16
N VAL A 310 0.34 2.82 -21.39
CA VAL A 310 -0.36 2.41 -22.61
C VAL A 310 -0.65 0.91 -22.57
N SER A 311 0.31 0.08 -22.17
CA SER A 311 0.13 -1.38 -22.05
C SER A 311 -0.99 -1.76 -21.09
N LEU A 312 -1.07 -1.10 -19.94
CA LEU A 312 -2.11 -1.31 -18.94
C LEU A 312 -3.49 -0.86 -19.42
N VAL A 313 -3.56 0.33 -20.04
CA VAL A 313 -4.82 0.86 -20.60
C VAL A 313 -5.34 -0.01 -21.73
N CYS A 314 -4.47 -0.48 -22.63
CA CYS A 314 -4.84 -1.39 -23.72
C CYS A 314 -5.28 -2.78 -23.23
N SER A 315 -4.78 -3.22 -22.08
CA SER A 315 -5.16 -4.51 -21.47
C SER A 315 -6.44 -4.41 -20.62
N PHE A 316 -6.88 -3.20 -20.30
CA PHE A 316 -8.07 -2.95 -19.47
C PHE A 316 -9.41 -3.42 -20.09
N PRO A 317 -9.65 -3.37 -21.41
CA PRO A 317 -10.88 -3.86 -22.02
C PRO A 317 -11.06 -5.39 -21.90
N SER A 318 -10.02 -6.18 -22.19
CA SER A 318 -10.04 -7.65 -22.03
C SER A 318 -10.32 -8.05 -20.58
N PHE A 319 -9.88 -7.21 -19.66
CA PHE A 319 -10.03 -7.39 -18.24
C PHE A 319 -11.43 -7.07 -17.70
N VAL A 320 -12.13 -6.10 -18.31
CA VAL A 320 -13.52 -5.77 -17.99
C VAL A 320 -14.44 -6.87 -18.52
N ALA A 321 -14.15 -7.42 -19.71
CA ALA A 321 -14.89 -8.55 -20.26
C ALA A 321 -14.83 -9.80 -19.36
N ASP A 322 -13.66 -10.11 -18.78
CA ASP A 322 -13.52 -11.21 -17.81
C ASP A 322 -14.31 -10.98 -16.50
N LEU A 323 -14.54 -9.73 -16.09
CA LEU A 323 -15.36 -9.42 -14.91
C LEU A 323 -16.85 -9.66 -15.17
N GLU A 324 -17.31 -9.32 -16.37
CA GLU A 324 -18.70 -9.47 -16.76
C GLU A 324 -19.07 -10.95 -16.96
N SER A 325 -18.13 -11.77 -17.43
CA SER A 325 -18.27 -13.23 -17.54
C SER A 325 -18.33 -13.95 -16.18
N TYR A 326 -17.91 -13.33 -15.07
CA TYR A 326 -17.89 -13.94 -13.73
C TYR A 326 -19.08 -13.51 -12.84
N LYS A 327 -20.15 -12.94 -13.41
CA LYS A 327 -21.46 -12.93 -12.77
C LYS A 327 -22.15 -14.27 -13.06
N PRO A 328 -22.10 -15.29 -12.18
CA PRO A 328 -22.99 -16.43 -12.32
C PRO A 328 -24.42 -15.91 -12.16
N ASN A 329 -25.29 -16.41 -13.02
CA ASN A 329 -26.74 -16.25 -13.00
C ASN A 329 -27.28 -16.27 -11.56
N LEU A 330 -27.65 -15.10 -11.03
CA LEU A 330 -28.65 -14.99 -9.98
C LEU A 330 -29.97 -14.63 -10.68
N LEU A 331 -30.62 -15.66 -11.20
CA LEU A 331 -32.05 -15.69 -11.50
C LEU A 331 -32.60 -17.02 -11.01
#